data_AF-A0A914X9G3-F1
#
_entry.id   AF-A0A914X9G3-F1
#
_cell.length_a   1.000
_cell.length_b   1.000
_cell.length_c   1.000
_cell.angle_alpha   90.00
_cell.angle_beta   90.00
_cell.angle_gamma   90.00
#
_symmetry.space_group_name_H-M   'P 1'
#
loop_
_entity.id
_entity.type
_entity.pdbx_description
1 polymer ?
#
loop_
_entity_poly.entity_id
_entity_poly.type
_entity_poly.pdbx_seq_one_letter_code
_entity_poly.pdbx_strand_id
1 'polypeptide(L)'
;MTKRPSGTIRIATAAYPPFVKDCGIYTLIPTDECPKPGIDHEILGQLFAYAKIPYKLYPHTGDVKWGEMQPDGSYNGLTGDVINGKYDTIGVQYSIDEKRASKVDFSYNIYHDTAMYIVSNALDPDREWKSKATLIYRVFDWQSSVGLLSVILLLTALLIANTHIIDAARKGRIFDKAIIKDTITSYQDALILLLEGKEKYPSLSTRLVFLILAFSVLLMGNLYQGGLFTVMVPAEFDAVWWQAYMFQNGSAWKPIFNKNIIMISDFVGAAYERYRYGSDLCQDFSRQPAKPLPIMSLLSVFLLLASGGIIGFFLFCYELGRYRRTKCKVKHVLPFVAGKVDITTSDV
;
A
#
# COMPACT_ATOMS: atom_id res chain seq x y z
N MET A 1 25.73 41.78 -11.15
CA MET A 1 26.19 41.10 -12.38
C MET A 1 27.40 40.25 -12.04
N THR A 2 27.27 38.92 -12.02
CA THR A 2 28.42 38.02 -11.82
C THR A 2 29.30 38.05 -13.06
N LYS A 3 30.59 38.32 -12.89
CA LYS A 3 31.57 38.31 -13.99
C LYS A 3 31.62 36.90 -14.57
N ARG A 4 31.47 36.77 -15.90
CA ARG A 4 31.54 35.47 -16.58
C ARG A 4 32.92 34.85 -16.30
N PRO A 5 33.01 33.60 -15.81
CA PRO A 5 34.30 32.93 -15.67
C PRO A 5 34.96 32.85 -17.04
N SER A 6 36.24 33.25 -17.10
CA SER A 6 37.05 33.14 -18.31
C SER A 6 37.61 31.73 -18.39
N GLY A 7 37.22 30.96 -19.41
CA GLY A 7 37.77 29.62 -19.62
C GLY A 7 36.83 28.70 -20.38
N THR A 8 37.37 27.53 -20.72
CA THR A 8 36.62 26.39 -21.28
C THR A 8 36.13 25.52 -20.13
N ILE A 9 34.84 25.21 -20.06
CA ILE A 9 34.30 24.31 -19.04
C ILE A 9 34.75 22.87 -19.32
N ARG A 10 35.32 22.20 -18.30
CA ARG A 10 35.79 20.81 -18.37
C ARG A 10 34.70 19.87 -17.88
N ILE A 11 34.26 18.98 -18.74
CA ILE A 11 33.11 18.12 -18.48
C ILE A 11 33.56 16.67 -18.47
N ALA A 12 33.45 16.02 -17.31
CA ALA A 12 33.64 14.58 -17.23
C ALA A 12 32.43 13.89 -17.88
N THR A 13 32.61 12.97 -18.82
CA THR A 13 31.50 12.20 -19.39
C THR A 13 31.82 10.72 -19.37
N ALA A 14 30.79 9.87 -19.32
CA ALA A 14 30.97 8.43 -19.37
C ALA A 14 29.74 7.77 -20.01
N ALA A 15 29.94 6.63 -20.66
CA ALA A 15 28.85 5.86 -21.26
C ALA A 15 27.81 5.45 -20.21
N TYR A 16 26.59 5.93 -20.36
CA TYR A 16 25.46 5.59 -19.49
C TYR A 16 24.14 5.64 -20.27
N PRO A 17 23.84 4.63 -21.10
CA PRO A 17 22.62 4.63 -21.90
C PRO A 17 21.35 4.63 -21.03
N PRO A 18 20.28 5.33 -21.43
CA PRO A 18 20.13 6.12 -22.66
C PRO A 18 20.70 7.54 -22.56
N PHE A 19 21.24 7.93 -21.41
CA PHE A 19 21.62 9.31 -21.12
C PHE A 19 22.86 9.79 -21.87
N VAL A 20 23.86 8.91 -21.96
CA VAL A 20 25.07 9.11 -22.76
C VAL A 20 25.39 7.82 -23.48
N LYS A 21 25.44 7.88 -24.81
CA LYS A 21 25.77 6.73 -25.65
C LYS A 21 27.21 6.85 -26.12
N ASP A 22 27.96 5.76 -25.97
CA ASP A 22 29.28 5.65 -26.59
C ASP A 22 29.12 5.25 -28.06
N CYS A 23 29.38 6.20 -28.97
CA CYS A 23 29.42 5.97 -30.41
C CYS A 23 30.86 5.74 -30.92
N GLY A 24 31.83 5.54 -30.02
CA GLY A 24 33.27 5.62 -30.32
C GLY A 24 33.83 7.05 -30.24
N ILE A 25 32.98 8.06 -30.41
CA ILE A 25 33.29 9.48 -30.21
C ILE A 25 32.22 10.11 -29.32
N TYR A 26 32.66 10.77 -28.25
CA TYR A 26 31.77 11.52 -27.37
C TYR A 26 31.53 12.91 -27.97
N THR A 27 30.27 13.18 -28.30
CA THR A 27 29.83 14.49 -28.81
C THR A 27 28.58 14.95 -28.04
N LEU A 28 28.42 16.26 -27.86
CA LEU A 28 27.18 16.86 -27.33
C LEU A 28 26.16 17.19 -28.43
N ILE A 29 26.61 17.26 -29.68
CA ILE A 29 25.77 17.59 -30.83
C ILE A 29 25.68 16.34 -31.70
N PRO A 30 24.47 15.95 -32.15
CA PRO A 30 24.32 14.87 -33.12
C PRO A 30 25.21 15.08 -34.34
N THR A 31 25.89 14.02 -34.76
CA THR A 31 26.75 13.98 -35.95
C THR A 31 26.38 12.77 -36.81
N ASP A 32 26.89 12.69 -38.04
CA ASP A 32 26.68 11.51 -38.89
C ASP A 32 27.26 10.23 -38.26
N GLU A 33 28.38 10.35 -37.53
CA GLU A 33 29.02 9.24 -36.82
C GLU A 33 28.30 8.87 -35.51
N CYS A 34 27.65 9.85 -34.87
CA CYS A 34 26.87 9.65 -33.64
C CYS A 34 25.56 10.47 -33.68
N PRO A 35 24.52 9.95 -34.35
CA PRO A 35 23.26 10.67 -34.51
C PRO A 35 22.43 10.76 -33.22
N LYS A 36 22.74 9.91 -32.23
CA LYS A 36 22.06 9.85 -30.92
C LYS A 36 23.12 9.75 -29.81
N PRO A 37 23.76 10.86 -29.42
CA PRO A 37 24.80 10.85 -28.38
C PRO A 37 24.26 10.60 -26.96
N GLY A 38 22.93 10.54 -26.80
CA GLY A 38 22.26 10.39 -25.51
C GLY A 38 21.60 11.70 -25.07
N ILE A 39 20.55 11.58 -24.26
CA ILE A 39 19.70 12.72 -23.93
C ILE A 39 20.42 13.83 -23.16
N ASP A 40 21.30 13.47 -22.22
CA ASP A 40 22.02 14.45 -21.41
C ASP A 40 23.03 15.21 -22.25
N HIS A 41 23.67 14.51 -23.19
CA HIS A 41 24.56 15.12 -24.15
C HIS A 41 23.85 16.11 -25.08
N GLU A 42 22.67 15.76 -25.61
CA GLU A 42 21.87 16.68 -26.43
C GLU A 42 21.43 17.92 -25.63
N ILE A 43 20.98 17.74 -24.38
CA ILE A 43 20.58 18.84 -23.49
C ILE A 43 21.78 19.76 -23.21
N LEU A 44 22.94 19.19 -22.89
CA LEU A 44 24.18 19.95 -22.66
C LEU A 44 24.65 20.69 -23.92
N GLY A 45 24.58 20.03 -25.08
CA GLY A 45 24.92 20.62 -26.36
C GLY A 45 24.07 21.84 -26.66
N GLN A 46 22.75 21.73 -26.47
CA GLN A 46 21.82 22.83 -26.65
C GLN A 46 22.08 23.95 -25.64
N LEU A 47 22.35 23.62 -24.37
CA LEU A 47 22.63 24.59 -23.33
C LEU A 47 23.91 25.39 -23.63
N PHE A 48 25.00 24.72 -24.02
CA PHE A 48 26.26 25.39 -24.33
C PHE A 48 26.20 26.20 -25.62
N ALA A 49 25.48 25.70 -26.64
CA ALA A 49 25.23 26.46 -27.86
C ALA A 49 24.46 27.75 -27.57
N TYR A 50 23.36 27.66 -26.81
CA TYR A 50 22.54 28.81 -26.43
C TYR A 50 23.33 29.82 -25.59
N ALA A 51 24.04 29.32 -24.56
CA ALA A 51 24.81 30.16 -23.67
C ALA A 51 26.13 30.65 -24.29
N LYS A 52 26.57 30.13 -25.45
CA LYS A 52 27.89 30.36 -26.04
C LYS A 52 29.03 30.08 -25.05
N ILE A 53 28.97 28.93 -24.37
CA ILE A 53 29.99 28.49 -23.40
C ILE A 53 30.98 27.57 -24.13
N PRO A 54 32.28 27.91 -24.19
CA PRO A 54 33.26 26.96 -24.71
C PRO A 54 33.41 25.79 -23.73
N TYR A 55 33.41 24.56 -24.26
CA TYR A 55 33.49 23.34 -23.45
C TYR A 55 34.50 22.35 -24.01
N LYS A 56 34.96 21.43 -23.16
CA LYS A 56 35.77 20.29 -23.53
C LYS A 56 35.32 19.05 -22.75
N LEU A 57 35.05 17.98 -23.49
CA LEU A 57 34.67 16.69 -22.93
C LEU A 57 35.90 15.87 -22.54
N TYR A 58 35.80 15.17 -21.41
CA TYR A 58 36.78 14.24 -20.90
C TYR A 58 36.09 12.90 -20.67
N PRO A 59 36.09 12.01 -21.67
CA PRO A 59 35.44 10.71 -21.55
C PRO A 59 36.19 9.80 -20.59
N HIS A 60 35.46 9.18 -19.68
CA HIS A 60 35.95 8.10 -18.83
C HIS A 60 35.74 6.77 -19.55
N THR A 61 36.82 6.01 -19.68
CA THR A 61 36.81 4.65 -20.25
C THR A 61 36.79 3.61 -19.12
N GLY A 62 36.02 2.53 -19.32
CA GLY A 62 35.91 1.42 -18.36
C GLY A 62 34.82 1.58 -17.30
N ASP A 63 34.96 0.86 -16.18
CA ASP A 63 33.97 0.84 -15.11
C ASP A 63 33.89 2.19 -14.38
N VAL A 64 32.78 2.89 -14.60
CA VAL A 64 32.55 4.22 -14.06
C VAL A 64 32.16 4.13 -12.59
N LYS A 65 32.99 4.71 -11.73
CA LYS A 65 32.61 5.00 -10.35
C LYS A 65 31.92 6.36 -10.28
N TRP A 66 30.61 6.38 -10.00
CA TRP A 66 29.82 7.62 -9.95
C TRP A 66 30.19 8.52 -8.77
N GLY A 67 30.60 7.94 -7.66
CA GLY A 67 31.05 8.65 -6.48
C GLY A 67 30.35 8.18 -5.21
N GLU A 68 31.10 7.42 -4.42
CA GLU A 68 30.72 6.88 -3.12
C GLU A 68 31.50 7.58 -2.02
N MET A 69 30.79 7.98 -0.96
CA MET A 69 31.41 8.59 0.21
C MET A 69 32.23 7.53 0.95
N GLN A 70 33.50 7.83 1.18
CA GLN A 70 34.44 6.99 1.90
C GLN A 70 34.32 7.23 3.43
N PRO A 71 34.87 6.34 4.28
CA PRO A 71 34.80 6.50 5.74
C PRO A 71 35.40 7.81 6.27
N ASP A 72 36.34 8.40 5.55
CA ASP A 72 36.96 9.69 5.87
C ASP A 72 36.13 10.91 5.44
N GLY A 73 34.96 10.68 4.83
CA GLY A 73 34.08 11.72 4.30
C GLY A 73 34.49 12.29 2.94
N SER A 74 35.55 11.77 2.31
CA SER A 74 35.89 12.04 0.92
C SER A 74 34.97 11.29 -0.04
N TYR A 75 34.99 11.66 -1.32
CA TYR A 75 34.26 10.94 -2.37
C TYR A 75 35.26 10.41 -3.39
N ASN A 76 35.00 9.19 -3.89
CA ASN A 76 35.74 8.64 -5.03
C ASN A 76 35.04 9.00 -6.36
N GLY A 77 35.57 8.48 -7.48
CA GLY A 77 34.89 8.53 -8.78
C GLY A 77 34.66 9.94 -9.33
N LEU A 78 33.62 10.09 -10.15
CA LEU A 78 33.28 11.35 -10.81
C LEU A 78 32.92 12.46 -9.81
N THR A 79 32.18 12.15 -8.73
CA THR A 79 31.90 13.13 -7.66
C THR A 79 33.19 13.62 -6.99
N GLY A 80 34.11 12.72 -6.66
CA GLY A 80 35.42 13.08 -6.10
C GLY A 80 36.24 13.95 -7.06
N ASP A 81 36.23 13.61 -8.35
CA ASP A 81 36.94 14.37 -9.39
C ASP A 81 36.40 15.82 -9.52
N VAL A 82 35.08 16.04 -9.36
CA VAL A 82 34.50 17.40 -9.32
C VAL A 82 34.87 18.14 -8.04
N ILE A 83 34.76 17.49 -6.87
CA ILE A 83 35.11 18.10 -5.58
C ILE A 83 36.57 18.59 -5.58
N ASN A 84 37.47 17.76 -6.12
CA ASN A 84 38.89 18.05 -6.22
C ASN A 84 39.25 19.00 -7.37
N GLY A 85 38.27 19.52 -8.11
CA GLY A 85 38.48 20.52 -9.17
C GLY A 85 39.16 19.97 -10.44
N LYS A 86 39.20 18.65 -10.63
CA LYS A 86 39.70 18.01 -11.86
C LYS A 86 38.79 18.32 -13.05
N TYR A 87 37.48 18.35 -12.80
CA TYR A 87 36.46 18.75 -13.75
C TYR A 87 35.55 19.81 -13.13
N ASP A 88 34.91 20.62 -13.98
CA ASP A 88 34.02 21.70 -13.53
C ASP A 88 32.58 21.20 -13.38
N THR A 89 32.20 20.17 -14.13
CA THR A 89 30.89 19.49 -14.08
C THR A 89 30.96 18.08 -14.68
N ILE A 90 29.84 17.35 -14.61
CA ILE A 90 29.67 16.01 -15.17
C ILE A 90 28.61 16.06 -16.27
N GLY A 91 28.85 15.32 -17.35
CA GLY A 91 28.03 15.28 -18.56
C GLY A 91 26.76 14.44 -18.45
N VAL A 92 26.41 14.02 -17.23
CA VAL A 92 25.26 13.19 -16.89
C VAL A 92 24.56 13.82 -15.69
N GLN A 93 23.24 13.78 -15.67
CA GLN A 93 22.46 14.27 -14.54
C GLN A 93 22.61 13.33 -13.33
N TYR A 94 22.68 13.89 -12.14
CA TYR A 94 22.80 13.16 -10.87
C TYR A 94 21.54 13.30 -10.04
N SER A 95 21.16 12.23 -9.35
CA SER A 95 20.18 12.31 -8.27
C SER A 95 20.71 13.22 -7.16
N ILE A 96 19.92 14.22 -6.79
CA ILE A 96 20.22 15.09 -5.66
C ILE A 96 20.08 14.29 -4.37
N ASP A 97 21.18 14.17 -3.65
CA ASP A 97 21.27 13.53 -2.34
C ASP A 97 21.84 14.52 -1.33
N GLU A 98 21.30 14.54 -0.12
CA GLU A 98 21.65 15.50 0.92
C GLU A 98 23.14 15.39 1.31
N LYS A 99 23.68 14.17 1.38
CA LYS A 99 25.10 13.97 1.72
C LYS A 99 26.01 14.53 0.64
N ARG A 100 25.66 14.36 -0.65
CA ARG A 100 26.40 14.98 -1.76
C ARG A 100 26.25 16.49 -1.78
N ALA A 101 25.03 17.01 -1.58
CA ALA A 101 24.74 18.45 -1.57
C ALA A 101 25.53 19.22 -0.49
N SER A 102 26.03 18.55 0.54
CA SER A 102 26.94 19.14 1.53
C SER A 102 28.37 19.42 1.00
N LYS A 103 28.77 18.81 -0.12
CA LYS A 103 30.14 18.91 -0.70
C LYS A 103 30.18 19.50 -2.11
N VAL A 104 29.07 19.44 -2.84
CA VAL A 104 28.95 19.90 -4.22
C VAL A 104 27.71 20.78 -4.38
N ASP A 105 27.70 21.56 -5.46
CA ASP A 105 26.58 22.37 -5.84
C ASP A 105 25.80 21.70 -6.98
N PHE A 106 24.47 21.69 -6.91
CA PHE A 106 23.61 21.19 -8.01
C PHE A 106 22.99 22.34 -8.80
N SER A 107 22.78 22.15 -10.11
CA SER A 107 21.95 23.04 -10.92
C SER A 107 20.48 23.00 -10.47
N TYR A 108 19.65 23.79 -11.13
CA TYR A 108 18.21 23.52 -11.12
C TYR A 108 17.91 22.14 -11.65
N ASN A 109 16.79 21.58 -11.16
CA ASN A 109 16.28 20.30 -11.58
C ASN A 109 15.90 20.35 -13.05
N ILE A 110 16.35 19.35 -13.80
CA ILE A 110 16.13 19.25 -15.25
C ILE A 110 15.06 18.21 -15.54
N TYR A 111 15.02 17.16 -14.71
CA TYR A 111 14.09 16.05 -14.85
C TYR A 111 13.70 15.48 -13.49
N HIS A 112 12.52 14.87 -13.46
CA HIS A 112 12.00 14.12 -12.32
C HIS A 112 11.96 12.66 -12.75
N ASP A 113 12.80 11.86 -12.12
CA ASP A 113 12.81 10.43 -12.35
C ASP A 113 12.11 9.75 -11.19
N THR A 114 11.33 8.71 -11.45
CA THR A 114 10.78 7.88 -10.38
C THR A 114 11.62 6.61 -10.29
N ALA A 115 11.97 6.18 -9.07
CA ALA A 115 12.69 4.91 -8.95
C ALA A 115 11.80 3.79 -9.50
N MET A 116 12.21 3.25 -10.64
CA MET A 116 11.56 2.10 -11.23
C MET A 116 12.27 0.84 -10.77
N TYR A 117 11.54 -0.06 -10.13
CA TYR A 117 12.02 -1.41 -9.89
C TYR A 117 11.85 -2.21 -11.18
N ILE A 118 12.96 -2.50 -11.87
CA ILE A 118 12.96 -3.45 -12.98
C ILE A 118 12.89 -4.85 -12.36
N VAL A 119 11.66 -5.32 -12.13
CA VAL A 119 11.42 -6.70 -11.73
C VAL A 119 11.28 -7.49 -13.02
N SER A 120 12.10 -8.52 -13.22
CA SER A 120 11.88 -9.46 -14.32
C SER A 120 10.43 -9.94 -14.26
N ASN A 121 9.73 -10.06 -15.40
CA ASN A 121 8.38 -10.64 -15.52
C ASN A 121 8.25 -12.07 -14.93
N ALA A 122 9.29 -12.61 -14.29
CA ALA A 122 9.32 -13.83 -13.51
C ALA A 122 8.59 -13.77 -12.15
N LEU A 123 7.90 -12.67 -11.82
CA LEU A 123 6.70 -12.81 -10.99
C LEU A 123 5.62 -13.44 -11.85
N ASP A 124 5.82 -14.72 -12.13
CA ASP A 124 4.79 -15.66 -12.51
C ASP A 124 3.57 -15.34 -11.62
N PRO A 125 2.45 -14.82 -12.15
CA PRO A 125 1.30 -14.48 -11.33
C PRO A 125 0.97 -15.65 -10.41
N ASP A 126 0.95 -16.86 -10.97
CA ASP A 126 1.78 -18.03 -10.66
C ASP A 126 2.14 -18.28 -9.19
N ARG A 127 3.22 -17.62 -8.78
CA ARG A 127 3.91 -17.80 -7.51
C ARG A 127 3.41 -16.87 -6.42
N GLU A 128 2.84 -15.72 -6.76
CA GLU A 128 2.38 -14.76 -5.74
C GLU A 128 1.07 -15.18 -5.06
N TRP A 129 0.28 -16.08 -5.64
CA TRP A 129 -1.05 -16.40 -5.13
C TRP A 129 -1.08 -17.05 -3.75
N LYS A 130 -0.01 -17.76 -3.36
CA LYS A 130 0.14 -18.29 -2.00
C LYS A 130 0.12 -17.17 -0.94
N SER A 131 0.54 -15.96 -1.31
CA SER A 131 0.47 -14.77 -0.44
C SER A 131 -0.84 -13.96 -0.58
N LYS A 132 -1.63 -14.20 -1.64
CA LYS A 132 -2.88 -13.48 -1.95
C LYS A 132 -4.15 -14.18 -1.48
N ALA A 133 -4.09 -15.45 -1.08
CA ALA A 133 -5.23 -16.14 -0.47
C ALA A 133 -5.75 -15.40 0.79
N THR A 134 -4.92 -14.57 1.43
CA THR A 134 -5.27 -13.73 2.57
C THR A 134 -5.49 -12.26 2.20
N LEU A 135 -5.72 -11.91 0.93
CA LEU A 135 -5.91 -10.52 0.48
C LEU A 135 -7.01 -9.81 1.27
N ILE A 136 -8.12 -10.50 1.50
CA ILE A 136 -9.28 -10.04 2.30
C ILE A 136 -8.88 -9.77 3.76
N TYR A 137 -7.89 -10.49 4.28
CA TYR A 137 -7.38 -10.27 5.63
C TYR A 137 -6.24 -9.26 5.72
N ARG A 138 -5.70 -8.76 4.60
CA ARG A 138 -4.61 -7.77 4.62
C ARG A 138 -5.07 -6.36 4.99
N VAL A 139 -6.38 -6.09 4.88
CA VAL A 139 -6.94 -4.77 5.18
C VAL A 139 -6.77 -4.41 6.67
N PHE A 140 -6.82 -5.41 7.54
CA PHE A 140 -6.57 -5.24 8.96
C PHE A 140 -5.40 -6.11 9.39
N ASP A 141 -4.50 -5.56 10.21
CA ASP A 141 -3.55 -6.43 10.90
C ASP A 141 -4.33 -7.43 11.78
N TRP A 142 -3.73 -8.60 12.01
CA TRP A 142 -4.34 -9.65 12.85
C TRP A 142 -4.70 -9.09 14.22
N GLN A 143 -3.86 -8.21 14.79
CA GLN A 143 -4.09 -7.60 16.09
C GLN A 143 -5.34 -6.71 16.07
N SER A 144 -5.52 -5.92 15.02
CA SER A 144 -6.71 -5.06 14.84
C SER A 144 -7.98 -5.91 14.71
N SER A 145 -7.90 -7.03 13.98
CA SER A 145 -9.03 -7.96 13.79
C SER A 145 -9.46 -8.61 15.11
N VAL A 146 -8.51 -9.07 15.91
CA VAL A 146 -8.76 -9.66 17.23
C VAL A 146 -9.27 -8.63 18.22
N GLY A 147 -8.66 -7.44 18.24
CA GLY A 147 -9.08 -6.35 19.11
C GLY A 147 -10.54 -5.98 18.82
N LEU A 148 -10.90 -5.86 17.54
CA LEU A 148 -12.26 -5.58 17.13
C LEU A 148 -13.24 -6.67 17.54
N LEU A 149 -12.92 -7.94 17.27
CA LEU A 149 -13.77 -9.06 17.65
C LEU A 149 -14.00 -9.07 19.17
N SER A 150 -12.96 -8.79 19.94
CA SER A 150 -13.02 -8.72 21.40
C SER A 150 -13.96 -7.60 21.88
N VAL A 151 -13.89 -6.42 21.25
CA VAL A 151 -14.80 -5.30 21.55
C VAL A 151 -16.24 -5.64 21.20
N ILE A 152 -16.49 -6.24 20.03
CA ILE A 152 -17.84 -6.66 19.63
C ILE A 152 -18.41 -7.69 20.61
N LEU A 153 -17.61 -8.70 20.99
CA LEU A 153 -18.00 -9.72 21.96
C LEU A 153 -18.28 -9.10 23.33
N LEU A 154 -17.46 -8.17 23.80
CA LEU A 154 -17.66 -7.47 25.06
C LEU A 154 -18.94 -6.62 25.05
N LEU A 155 -19.15 -5.80 24.02
CA LEU A 155 -20.35 -4.97 23.89
C LEU A 155 -21.62 -5.82 23.81
N THR A 156 -21.54 -6.93 23.10
CA THR A 156 -22.62 -7.91 23.03
C THR A 156 -22.90 -8.54 24.40
N ALA A 157 -21.86 -8.97 25.11
CA ALA A 157 -22.00 -9.55 26.45
C ALA A 157 -22.62 -8.54 27.43
N LEU A 158 -22.24 -7.26 27.35
CA LEU A 158 -22.83 -6.19 28.14
C LEU A 158 -24.31 -5.92 27.78
N LEU A 159 -24.66 -5.96 26.48
CA LEU A 159 -26.05 -5.81 26.02
C LEU A 159 -26.93 -6.95 26.55
N ILE A 160 -26.43 -8.18 26.47
CA ILE A 160 -27.05 -9.37 27.05
C ILE A 160 -27.22 -9.19 28.57
N ALA A 161 -26.14 -8.88 29.30
CA ALA A 161 -26.20 -8.73 30.75
C ALA A 161 -27.23 -7.67 31.18
N ASN A 162 -27.26 -6.52 30.50
CA ASN A 162 -28.21 -5.45 30.76
C ASN A 162 -29.66 -5.87 30.52
N THR A 163 -29.96 -6.55 29.40
CA THR A 163 -31.32 -7.03 29.11
C THR A 163 -31.80 -8.05 30.16
N HIS A 164 -30.90 -8.91 30.63
CA HIS A 164 -31.22 -9.88 31.69
C HIS A 164 -31.44 -9.25 33.06
N ILE A 165 -30.59 -8.30 33.47
CA ILE A 165 -30.76 -7.60 34.74
C ILE A 165 -32.12 -6.89 34.77
N ILE A 166 -32.51 -6.24 33.66
CA ILE A 166 -33.79 -5.54 33.54
C ILE A 166 -34.97 -6.53 33.56
N ASP A 167 -34.90 -7.65 32.83
CA ASP A 167 -36.00 -8.65 32.83
C ASP A 167 -36.13 -9.37 34.17
N ALA A 168 -35.02 -9.70 34.83
CA ALA A 168 -34.99 -10.31 36.14
C ALA A 168 -35.59 -9.37 37.21
N ALA A 169 -35.18 -8.09 37.19
CA ALA A 169 -35.75 -7.06 38.05
C ALA A 169 -37.25 -6.87 37.83
N ARG A 170 -37.71 -6.88 36.57
CA ARG A 170 -39.13 -6.72 36.22
C ARG A 170 -40.00 -7.88 36.69
N LYS A 171 -39.48 -9.11 36.66
CA LYS A 171 -40.23 -10.33 37.00
C LYS A 171 -39.98 -10.84 38.43
N GLY A 172 -39.15 -10.17 39.21
CA GLY A 172 -38.82 -10.57 40.59
C GLY A 172 -38.18 -11.97 40.69
N ARG A 173 -37.49 -12.43 39.63
CA ARG A 173 -36.95 -13.80 39.56
C ARG A 173 -35.51 -13.83 40.09
N ILE A 174 -35.21 -14.82 40.93
CA ILE A 174 -33.84 -15.15 41.38
C ILE A 174 -33.10 -15.80 40.20
N PHE A 175 -31.81 -15.49 40.02
CA PHE A 175 -30.98 -15.95 38.90
C PHE A 175 -31.00 -17.48 38.74
N ASP A 176 -31.71 -18.00 37.75
CA ASP A 176 -31.79 -19.44 37.44
C ASP A 176 -31.15 -19.77 36.08
N LYS A 177 -30.75 -21.03 35.86
CA LYS A 177 -30.10 -21.54 34.64
C LYS A 177 -30.88 -21.29 33.34
N ALA A 178 -32.18 -20.98 33.43
CA ALA A 178 -33.00 -20.50 32.31
C ALA A 178 -32.41 -19.24 31.64
N ILE A 179 -31.66 -18.43 32.39
CA ILE A 179 -31.09 -17.16 31.94
C ILE A 179 -30.08 -17.34 30.80
N ILE A 180 -29.22 -18.37 30.86
CA ILE A 180 -28.21 -18.62 29.81
C ILE A 180 -28.87 -18.99 28.48
N LYS A 181 -29.99 -19.70 28.52
CA LYS A 181 -30.74 -20.05 27.32
C LYS A 181 -31.40 -18.79 26.73
N ASP A 182 -32.06 -18.01 27.59
CA ASP A 182 -32.71 -16.75 27.20
C ASP A 182 -31.69 -15.72 26.65
N THR A 183 -30.45 -15.74 27.15
CA THR A 183 -29.29 -14.97 26.68
C THR A 183 -28.94 -15.30 25.24
N ILE A 184 -28.81 -16.58 24.91
CA ILE A 184 -28.41 -17.01 23.57
C ILE A 184 -29.51 -16.68 22.56
N THR A 185 -30.78 -16.88 22.92
CA THR A 185 -31.91 -16.44 22.08
C THR A 185 -31.96 -14.92 21.94
N SER A 186 -31.70 -14.16 23.00
CA SER A 186 -31.68 -12.69 22.93
C SER A 186 -30.54 -12.17 22.04
N TYR A 187 -29.40 -12.86 21.99
CA TYR A 187 -28.32 -12.56 21.06
C TYR A 187 -28.71 -12.83 19.61
N GLN A 188 -29.31 -14.00 19.33
CA GLN A 188 -29.81 -14.34 18.01
C GLN A 188 -30.89 -13.36 17.55
N ASP A 189 -31.83 -13.02 18.43
CA ASP A 189 -32.88 -12.05 18.17
C ASP A 189 -32.29 -10.67 17.91
N ALA A 190 -31.28 -10.23 18.68
CA ALA A 190 -30.60 -8.95 18.46
C ALA A 190 -29.87 -8.92 17.11
N LEU A 191 -29.23 -10.01 16.69
CA LEU A 191 -28.56 -10.11 15.40
C LEU A 191 -29.57 -10.10 14.24
N ILE A 192 -30.67 -10.83 14.38
CA ILE A 192 -31.79 -10.85 13.43
C ILE A 192 -32.46 -9.48 13.38
N LEU A 193 -32.65 -8.79 14.51
CA LEU A 193 -33.15 -7.42 14.60
C LEU A 193 -32.26 -6.41 13.87
N LEU A 194 -30.93 -6.61 13.92
CA LEU A 194 -29.94 -5.77 13.23
C LEU A 194 -29.98 -5.96 11.71
N LEU A 195 -30.42 -7.13 11.23
CA LEU A 195 -30.51 -7.45 9.81
C LEU A 195 -31.92 -7.27 9.22
N GLU A 196 -32.97 -7.49 10.01
CA GLU A 196 -34.38 -7.51 9.57
C GLU A 196 -35.21 -6.30 10.06
N GLY A 197 -34.68 -5.45 10.95
CA GLY A 197 -35.29 -4.16 11.32
C GLY A 197 -36.63 -4.25 12.08
N LYS A 198 -36.77 -5.15 13.07
CA LYS A 198 -38.01 -5.22 13.89
C LYS A 198 -38.11 -4.08 14.93
N GLU A 199 -39.34 -3.67 15.26
CA GLU A 199 -39.64 -2.37 15.91
C GLU A 199 -39.59 -2.32 17.46
N LYS A 200 -39.54 -3.44 18.19
CA LYS A 200 -39.75 -3.41 19.66
C LYS A 200 -38.49 -3.74 20.47
N TYR A 201 -37.79 -2.69 20.92
CA TYR A 201 -36.70 -2.79 21.90
C TYR A 201 -37.19 -2.49 23.33
N PRO A 202 -36.80 -3.31 24.34
CA PRO A 202 -37.39 -3.30 25.67
C PRO A 202 -36.97 -2.12 26.57
N SER A 203 -35.80 -1.52 26.40
CA SER A 203 -35.32 -0.38 27.20
C SER A 203 -34.50 0.62 26.39
N LEU A 204 -34.45 1.88 26.85
CA LEU A 204 -33.63 2.94 26.24
C LEU A 204 -32.13 2.58 26.26
N SER A 205 -31.64 1.98 27.35
CA SER A 205 -30.25 1.54 27.47
C SER A 205 -29.88 0.47 26.43
N THR A 206 -30.78 -0.50 26.19
CA THR A 206 -30.59 -1.53 25.17
C THR A 206 -30.55 -0.91 23.77
N ARG A 207 -31.43 0.06 23.49
CA ARG A 207 -31.43 0.81 22.22
C ARG A 207 -30.13 1.57 22.00
N LEU A 208 -29.59 2.21 23.03
CA LEU A 208 -28.33 2.95 22.95
C LEU A 208 -27.16 2.03 22.64
N VAL A 209 -27.02 0.91 23.37
CA VAL A 209 -25.94 -0.06 23.14
C VAL A 209 -26.08 -0.70 21.75
N PHE A 210 -27.30 -1.00 21.32
CA PHE A 210 -27.57 -1.48 19.97
C PHE A 210 -27.19 -0.46 18.90
N LEU A 211 -27.52 0.81 19.09
CA LEU A 211 -27.15 1.88 18.16
C LEU A 211 -25.64 2.02 18.05
N ILE A 212 -24.91 1.95 19.18
CA ILE A 212 -23.44 1.96 19.19
C ILE A 212 -22.87 0.76 18.44
N LEU A 213 -23.45 -0.44 18.66
CA LEU A 213 -23.02 -1.66 17.97
C LEU A 213 -23.28 -1.57 16.46
N ALA A 214 -24.48 -1.14 16.05
CA ALA A 214 -24.85 -0.98 14.65
C ALA A 214 -23.98 0.07 13.96
N PHE A 215 -23.73 1.22 14.60
CA PHE A 215 -22.83 2.24 14.08
C PHE A 215 -21.39 1.73 13.96
N SER A 216 -20.93 0.94 14.92
CA SER A 216 -19.59 0.32 14.89
C SER A 216 -19.47 -0.68 13.75
N VAL A 217 -20.46 -1.56 13.54
CA VAL A 217 -20.49 -2.49 12.39
C VAL A 217 -20.50 -1.74 11.06
N LEU A 218 -21.29 -0.67 10.95
CA LEU A 218 -21.35 0.17 9.75
C LEU A 218 -20.00 0.87 9.47
N LEU A 219 -19.39 1.50 10.49
CA LEU A 219 -18.09 2.15 10.37
C LEU A 219 -17.03 1.15 9.92
N MET A 220 -17.03 -0.05 10.51
CA MET A 220 -16.09 -1.11 10.18
C MET A 220 -16.28 -1.63 8.75
N GLY A 221 -17.52 -1.82 8.30
CA GLY A 221 -17.81 -2.20 6.92
C GLY A 221 -17.26 -1.19 5.93
N ASN A 222 -17.42 0.11 6.21
CA ASN A 222 -16.91 1.19 5.36
C ASN A 222 -15.37 1.27 5.39
N LEU A 223 -14.75 1.19 6.57
CA LEU A 223 -13.28 1.16 6.70
C LEU A 223 -12.68 -0.03 5.95
N TYR A 224 -13.31 -1.20 6.06
CA TYR A 224 -12.90 -2.39 5.34
C TYR A 224 -12.99 -2.21 3.83
N GLN A 225 -14.11 -1.67 3.32
CA GLN A 225 -14.27 -1.39 1.88
C GLN A 225 -13.23 -0.39 1.38
N GLY A 226 -12.96 0.69 2.14
CA GLY A 226 -11.95 1.68 1.80
C GLY A 226 -10.54 1.09 1.77
N GLY A 227 -10.17 0.29 2.77
CA GLY A 227 -8.88 -0.39 2.79
C GLY A 227 -8.74 -1.50 1.74
N LEU A 228 -9.82 -2.19 1.39
CA LEU A 228 -9.81 -3.14 0.27
C LEU A 228 -9.57 -2.41 -1.06
N PHE A 229 -10.18 -1.24 -1.25
CA PHE A 229 -9.96 -0.41 -2.42
C PHE A 229 -8.50 0.03 -2.55
N THR A 230 -7.86 0.48 -1.46
CA THR A 230 -6.44 0.89 -1.50
C THR A 230 -5.48 -0.27 -1.78
N VAL A 231 -5.83 -1.50 -1.37
CA VAL A 231 -5.05 -2.70 -1.71
C VAL A 231 -5.26 -3.14 -3.16
N MET A 232 -6.44 -2.89 -3.73
CA MET A 232 -6.78 -3.26 -5.11
C MET A 232 -6.27 -2.25 -6.14
N VAL A 233 -6.12 -0.99 -5.76
CA VAL A 233 -5.47 0.02 -6.60
C VAL A 233 -3.96 -0.17 -6.46
N PRO A 234 -3.20 -0.39 -7.53
CA PRO A 234 -1.74 -0.41 -7.45
C PRO A 234 -1.30 0.94 -6.87
N ALA A 235 -0.66 0.93 -5.71
CA ALA A 235 0.02 2.11 -5.22
C ALA A 235 1.21 2.38 -6.15
N GLU A 236 1.09 3.40 -7.01
CA GLU A 236 2.24 3.98 -7.68
C GLU A 236 3.10 4.64 -6.59
N PHE A 237 4.11 3.91 -6.11
CA PHE A 237 5.12 4.47 -5.23
C PHE A 237 6.06 5.31 -6.07
N ASP A 238 5.66 6.55 -6.35
CA ASP A 238 6.51 7.53 -6.98
C ASP A 238 7.50 8.06 -5.94
N ALA A 239 8.57 7.29 -5.70
CA ALA A 239 9.78 7.88 -5.13
C ALA A 239 10.37 8.80 -6.21
N VAL A 240 10.00 10.08 -6.16
CA VAL A 240 10.48 11.11 -7.08
C VAL A 240 11.90 11.50 -6.70
N TRP A 241 12.83 11.22 -7.60
CA TRP A 241 14.22 11.65 -7.55
C TRP A 241 14.39 12.85 -8.47
N TRP A 242 15.01 13.89 -7.92
CA TRP A 242 15.33 15.09 -8.67
C TRP A 242 16.70 14.90 -9.31
N GLN A 243 16.78 15.08 -10.63
CA GLN A 243 18.03 14.99 -11.38
C GLN A 243 18.53 16.38 -11.78
N ALA A 244 19.82 16.63 -11.54
CA ALA A 244 20.49 17.91 -11.82
C ALA A 244 21.97 17.72 -12.17
N TYR A 245 22.59 18.70 -12.84
CA TYR A 245 24.04 18.68 -13.08
C TYR A 245 24.80 19.12 -11.83
N MET A 246 25.92 18.45 -11.59
CA MET A 246 26.79 18.67 -10.43
C MET A 246 27.91 19.65 -10.77
N PHE A 247 28.25 20.53 -9.83
CA PHE A 247 29.33 21.51 -9.91
C PHE A 247 30.15 21.49 -8.61
N GLN A 248 31.38 21.97 -8.69
CA GLN A 248 32.15 22.29 -7.49
C GLN A 248 31.40 23.34 -6.65
N ASN A 249 31.46 23.23 -5.33
CA ASN A 249 30.84 24.18 -4.41
C ASN A 249 31.34 25.61 -4.68
N GLY A 250 30.43 26.56 -4.87
CA GLY A 250 30.75 27.95 -5.21
C GLY A 250 31.13 28.18 -6.67
N SER A 251 30.90 27.22 -7.57
CA SER A 251 31.25 27.35 -8.99
C SER A 251 30.58 28.56 -9.65
N ALA A 252 31.39 29.38 -10.32
CA ALA A 252 30.91 30.52 -11.12
C ALA A 252 30.08 30.11 -12.34
N TRP A 253 30.14 28.84 -12.75
CA TRP A 253 29.35 28.32 -13.87
C TRP A 253 27.90 28.06 -13.47
N LYS A 254 27.62 27.67 -12.23
CA LYS A 254 26.27 27.30 -11.75
C LYS A 254 25.20 28.37 -12.04
N PRO A 255 25.39 29.67 -11.72
CA PRO A 255 24.37 30.68 -11.98
C PRO A 255 24.08 30.87 -13.48
N ILE A 256 25.11 30.73 -14.32
CA ILE A 256 24.97 30.80 -15.78
C ILE A 256 24.18 29.60 -16.27
N PHE A 257 24.51 28.42 -15.75
CA PHE A 257 23.84 27.17 -16.09
C PHE A 257 22.36 27.22 -15.71
N ASN A 258 22.06 27.58 -14.46
CA ASN A 258 20.70 27.71 -13.95
C ASN A 258 19.84 28.68 -14.74
N LYS A 259 20.40 29.83 -15.13
CA LYS A 259 19.70 30.79 -15.99
C LYS A 259 19.34 30.18 -17.33
N ASN A 260 20.26 29.44 -17.97
CA ASN A 260 20.06 28.92 -19.31
C ASN A 260 19.21 27.64 -19.34
N ILE A 261 19.22 26.80 -18.28
CA ILE A 261 18.32 25.65 -18.15
C ILE A 261 16.86 26.10 -18.30
N ILE A 262 16.47 27.19 -17.62
CA ILE A 262 15.12 27.72 -17.71
C ILE A 262 14.77 28.14 -19.14
N MET A 263 15.75 28.68 -19.89
CA MET A 263 15.52 29.13 -21.27
C MET A 263 15.40 27.98 -22.27
N ILE A 264 15.86 26.77 -21.91
CA ILE A 264 15.79 25.57 -22.76
C ILE A 264 14.81 24.53 -22.21
N SER A 265 13.96 24.87 -21.23
CA SER A 265 13.06 23.91 -20.58
C SER A 265 12.13 23.19 -21.57
N ASP A 266 11.64 23.91 -22.58
CA ASP A 266 10.76 23.33 -23.61
C ASP A 266 11.51 22.30 -24.47
N PHE A 267 12.78 22.58 -24.77
CA PHE A 267 13.65 21.63 -25.47
C PHE A 267 13.94 20.41 -24.61
N VAL A 268 14.22 20.60 -23.32
CA VAL A 268 14.45 19.51 -22.36
C VAL A 268 13.25 18.56 -22.34
N GLY A 269 12.03 19.09 -22.18
CA GLY A 269 10.81 18.30 -22.22
C GLY A 269 10.66 17.52 -23.53
N ALA A 270 10.84 18.19 -24.67
CA ALA A 270 10.78 17.54 -25.98
C ALA A 270 11.84 16.45 -26.17
N ALA A 271 13.07 16.65 -25.66
CA ALA A 271 14.13 15.66 -25.71
C ALA A 271 13.75 14.40 -24.90
N TYR A 272 13.22 14.57 -23.69
CA TYR A 272 12.75 13.45 -22.87
C TYR A 272 11.64 12.66 -23.53
N GLU A 273 10.66 13.33 -24.12
CA GLU A 273 9.57 12.64 -24.82
C GLU A 273 10.06 11.87 -26.06
N ARG A 274 11.05 12.40 -26.80
CA ARG A 274 11.67 11.68 -27.92
C ARG A 274 12.36 10.40 -27.48
N TYR A 275 13.09 10.42 -26.35
CA TYR A 275 13.76 9.22 -25.85
C TYR A 275 12.77 8.24 -25.19
N ARG A 276 11.72 8.76 -24.55
CA ARG A 276 10.65 7.97 -23.94
C ARG A 276 9.84 7.18 -24.96
N TYR A 277 9.43 7.80 -26.07
CA TYR A 277 8.55 7.18 -27.07
C TYR A 277 9.24 6.74 -28.35
N GLY A 278 10.45 7.25 -28.64
CA GLY A 278 11.17 7.02 -29.88
C GLY A 278 12.21 5.89 -29.83
N SER A 279 12.27 5.14 -28.74
CA SER A 279 12.91 3.83 -28.76
C SER A 279 11.87 2.79 -29.16
N ASP A 280 12.18 1.94 -30.14
CA ASP A 280 11.32 0.83 -30.60
C ASP A 280 11.08 -0.26 -29.52
N LEU A 281 11.26 0.09 -28.24
CA LEU A 281 11.08 -0.76 -27.08
C LEU A 281 9.57 -0.89 -26.81
N CYS A 282 8.98 -1.95 -27.36
CA CYS A 282 7.69 -2.55 -26.97
C CYS A 282 6.66 -1.55 -26.43
N GLN A 283 6.00 -0.82 -27.33
CA GLN A 283 4.97 0.18 -27.02
C GLN A 283 3.65 -0.39 -26.47
N ASP A 284 3.66 -1.52 -25.75
CA ASP A 284 2.45 -2.04 -25.11
C ASP A 284 2.28 -1.44 -23.70
N PHE A 285 2.42 -0.11 -23.61
CA PHE A 285 2.03 0.70 -22.45
C PHE A 285 0.53 1.02 -22.47
N SER A 286 -0.27 0.27 -23.25
CA SER A 286 -1.71 0.30 -23.05
C SER A 286 -1.93 -0.01 -21.57
N ARG A 287 -2.50 0.95 -20.82
CA ARG A 287 -2.85 0.75 -19.41
C ARG A 287 -3.64 -0.54 -19.37
N GLN A 288 -3.03 -1.63 -18.90
CA GLN A 288 -3.72 -2.90 -18.87
C GLN A 288 -4.98 -2.64 -18.03
N PRO A 289 -6.19 -2.86 -18.59
CA PRO A 289 -7.40 -2.64 -17.82
C PRO A 289 -7.29 -3.44 -16.54
N ALA A 290 -7.82 -2.90 -15.44
CA ALA A 290 -7.79 -3.57 -14.14
C ALA A 290 -8.23 -5.03 -14.34
N LYS A 291 -7.31 -5.97 -14.08
CA LYS A 291 -7.60 -7.39 -14.28
C LYS A 291 -8.68 -7.81 -13.29
N PRO A 292 -9.69 -8.58 -13.71
CA PRO A 292 -10.70 -9.09 -12.79
C PRO A 292 -10.03 -9.89 -11.67
N LEU A 293 -10.58 -9.78 -10.46
CA LEU A 293 -10.11 -10.58 -9.33
C LEU A 293 -10.25 -12.08 -9.65
N PRO A 294 -9.16 -12.86 -9.62
CA PRO A 294 -9.25 -14.28 -9.86
C PRO A 294 -10.01 -14.96 -8.71
N ILE A 295 -10.74 -16.04 -9.01
CA ILE A 295 -11.53 -16.79 -8.01
C ILE A 295 -10.69 -17.27 -6.82
N MET A 296 -9.41 -17.52 -7.05
CA MET A 296 -8.46 -17.94 -6.02
C MET A 296 -8.22 -16.87 -4.94
N SER A 297 -8.38 -15.57 -5.26
CA SER A 297 -8.33 -14.51 -4.25
C SER A 297 -9.48 -14.56 -3.24
N LEU A 298 -10.57 -15.26 -3.58
CA LEU A 298 -11.73 -15.48 -2.71
C LEU A 298 -11.68 -16.82 -1.97
N LEU A 299 -10.62 -17.63 -2.16
CA LEU A 299 -10.52 -18.97 -1.58
C LEU A 299 -10.68 -18.96 -0.05
N SER A 300 -10.12 -17.96 0.64
CA SER A 300 -10.27 -17.82 2.09
C SER A 300 -11.72 -17.65 2.53
N VAL A 301 -12.55 -16.93 1.77
CA VAL A 301 -13.99 -16.76 2.06
C VAL A 301 -14.70 -18.09 1.94
N PHE A 302 -14.40 -18.86 0.89
CA PHE A 302 -14.98 -20.19 0.70
C PHE A 302 -14.53 -21.17 1.78
N LEU A 303 -13.27 -21.11 2.22
CA LEU A 303 -12.76 -21.91 3.34
C LEU A 303 -13.43 -21.54 4.66
N LEU A 304 -13.66 -20.25 4.92
CA LEU A 304 -14.38 -19.79 6.11
C LEU A 304 -15.85 -20.24 6.09
N LEU A 305 -16.51 -20.18 4.93
CA LEU A 305 -17.88 -20.69 4.76
C LEU A 305 -17.94 -22.21 4.96
N ALA A 306 -17.03 -22.96 4.34
CA ALA A 306 -16.97 -24.42 4.46
C ALA A 306 -16.69 -24.87 5.91
N SER A 307 -15.71 -24.25 6.58
CA SER A 307 -15.40 -24.54 7.98
C SER A 307 -16.57 -24.17 8.91
N GLY A 308 -17.24 -23.04 8.68
CA GLY A 308 -18.46 -22.66 9.39
C GLY A 308 -19.59 -23.69 9.21
N GLY A 309 -19.79 -24.19 7.99
CA GLY A 309 -20.77 -25.24 7.69
C GLY A 309 -20.46 -26.56 8.40
N ILE A 310 -19.19 -26.99 8.41
CA ILE A 310 -18.75 -28.19 9.12
C ILE A 310 -18.99 -28.06 10.63
N ILE A 311 -18.56 -26.95 11.24
CA ILE A 311 -18.76 -26.68 12.67
C ILE A 311 -20.26 -26.65 13.01
N GLY A 312 -21.06 -25.96 12.19
CA GLY A 312 -22.51 -25.90 12.35
C GLY A 312 -23.17 -27.28 12.32
N PHE A 313 -22.74 -28.16 11.41
CA PHE A 313 -23.22 -29.54 11.33
C PHE A 313 -22.86 -30.35 12.59
N PHE A 314 -21.62 -30.23 13.09
CA PHE A 314 -21.21 -30.91 14.33
C PHE A 314 -22.02 -30.44 15.55
N LEU A 315 -22.24 -29.13 15.67
CA LEU A 315 -23.07 -28.56 16.73
C LEU A 315 -24.52 -29.05 16.65
N PHE A 316 -25.07 -29.13 15.44
CA PHE A 316 -26.40 -29.70 15.19
C PHE A 316 -26.49 -31.17 15.62
N CYS A 317 -25.55 -32.01 15.21
CA CYS A 317 -25.51 -33.42 15.60
C CYS A 317 -25.37 -33.58 17.12
N TYR A 318 -24.54 -32.76 17.76
CA TYR A 318 -24.36 -32.74 19.21
C TYR A 318 -25.68 -32.40 19.93
N GLU A 319 -26.36 -31.32 19.53
CA GLU A 319 -27.64 -30.92 20.11
C GLU A 319 -28.75 -31.95 19.83
N LEU A 320 -28.78 -32.56 18.63
CA LEU A 320 -29.71 -33.64 18.32
C LEU A 320 -29.49 -34.86 19.22
N GLY A 321 -28.24 -35.24 19.46
CA GLY A 321 -27.87 -36.33 20.38
C GLY A 321 -28.26 -36.01 21.82
N ARG A 322 -27.99 -34.78 22.28
CA ARG A 322 -28.40 -34.29 23.60
C ARG A 322 -29.92 -34.32 23.76
N TYR A 323 -30.66 -33.83 22.77
CA TYR A 323 -32.13 -33.80 22.74
C TYR A 323 -32.74 -35.21 22.81
N ARG A 324 -32.17 -36.17 22.08
CA ARG A 324 -32.61 -37.58 22.14
C ARG A 324 -32.38 -38.16 23.54
N ARG A 325 -31.20 -37.93 24.14
CA ARG A 325 -30.88 -38.43 25.50
C ARG A 325 -31.80 -37.85 26.58
N THR A 326 -32.13 -36.55 26.50
CA THR A 326 -33.04 -35.93 27.48
C THR A 326 -34.47 -36.43 27.31
N LYS A 327 -34.98 -36.60 26.09
CA LYS A 327 -36.31 -37.19 25.86
C LYS A 327 -36.45 -38.63 26.38
N CYS A 328 -35.41 -39.46 26.23
CA CYS A 328 -35.45 -40.84 26.75
C CYS A 328 -35.51 -40.89 28.29
N LYS A 329 -34.84 -39.97 28.99
CA LYS A 329 -34.92 -39.89 30.46
C LYS A 329 -36.32 -39.51 30.95
N VAL A 330 -37.03 -38.63 30.25
CA VAL A 330 -38.39 -38.20 30.63
C VAL A 330 -39.41 -39.33 30.49
N LYS A 331 -39.27 -40.22 29.48
CA LYS A 331 -40.19 -41.36 29.30
C LYS A 331 -40.11 -42.41 30.41
N HIS A 332 -38.97 -42.56 31.10
CA HIS A 332 -38.82 -43.54 32.18
C HIS A 332 -39.23 -43.02 33.57
N VAL A 333 -39.44 -41.71 33.73
CA VAL A 333 -39.89 -41.12 35.02
C VAL A 333 -41.43 -41.00 35.09
N LEU A 334 -42.13 -41.15 33.96
CA LEU A 334 -43.58 -40.96 33.86
C LEU A 334 -44.52 -42.19 33.99
N PRO A 335 -44.12 -43.41 34.38
CA PRO A 335 -45.11 -44.44 34.70
C PRO A 335 -45.61 -44.45 36.16
N PHE A 336 -45.13 -43.58 37.07
CA PHE A 336 -45.45 -43.72 38.51
C PHE A 336 -46.53 -42.78 39.08
N VAL A 337 -47.12 -41.88 38.29
CA VAL A 337 -48.22 -40.99 38.74
C VAL A 337 -49.42 -41.09 37.80
N ALA A 338 -49.77 -42.31 37.41
CA ALA A 338 -51.11 -42.65 36.91
C ALA A 338 -51.91 -43.39 37.99
N GLY A 339 -51.64 -43.09 39.27
CA GLY A 339 -52.55 -43.43 40.35
C GLY A 339 -53.79 -42.55 40.22
N LYS A 340 -54.93 -43.19 39.95
CA LYS A 340 -56.27 -42.57 40.02
C LYS A 340 -56.37 -41.74 41.31
N VAL A 341 -56.41 -40.42 41.16
CA VAL A 341 -56.98 -39.56 42.20
C VAL A 341 -58.47 -39.56 41.92
N ASP A 342 -59.20 -40.43 42.60
CA ASP A 342 -60.65 -40.32 42.69
C ASP A 342 -60.93 -39.05 43.51
N ILE A 343 -61.32 -37.99 42.82
CA ILE A 343 -61.85 -36.78 43.44
C ILE A 343 -63.28 -37.11 43.85
N THR A 344 -63.45 -37.66 45.05
CA THR A 344 -64.74 -37.62 45.73
C THR A 344 -64.99 -36.18 46.17
N THR A 345 -65.84 -35.48 45.43
CA THR A 345 -66.55 -34.29 45.91
C THR A 345 -67.48 -34.72 47.04
N SER A 346 -67.09 -34.43 48.28
CA SER A 346 -68.00 -34.43 49.43
C SER A 346 -68.20 -32.99 49.88
N ASP A 347 -69.47 -32.62 49.96
CA ASP A 347 -70.01 -31.36 50.45
C ASP A 347 -69.44 -30.94 51.82
N VAL A 348 -69.12 -29.65 51.99
CA VAL A 348 -69.66 -28.69 52.99
C VAL A 348 -69.35 -27.27 52.53
#